data_AF-A0A2J7R8X0-F1
#
_entry.id   AF-A0A2J7R8X0-F1
#
_cell.length_a   1.000
_cell.length_b   1.000
_cell.length_c   1.000
_cell.angle_alpha   90.00
_cell.angle_beta   90.00
_cell.angle_gamma   90.00
#
_symmetry.space_group_name_H-M   'P 1'
#
loop_
_entity.id
_entity.type
_entity.pdbx_description
1 polymer ?
#
loop_
_entity_poly.entity_id
_entity_poly.type
_entity_poly.pdbx_seq_one_letter_code
_entity_poly.pdbx_strand_id
1 'polypeptide(L)'
;MSEVQQWQHYAVAQDLLDWYQREGDDFLGRIVTLDETWARSYELYLKQQSNEWKHPGSPHPKKVRPTQSNVKAMFIVGYDIDEVILHHTVPQR
;
A
#
# COMPACT_ATOMS: atom_id res chain seq x y z
N MET A 1 -21.68 -4.03 0.89
CA MET A 1 -21.92 -3.15 2.05
C MET A 1 -23.38 -3.29 2.42
N SER A 2 -23.68 -3.68 3.65
CA SER A 2 -25.06 -3.68 4.13
C SER A 2 -25.53 -2.25 4.41
N GLU A 3 -26.84 -2.04 4.46
CA GLU A 3 -27.43 -0.73 4.79
C GLU A 3 -26.99 -0.26 6.19
N VAL A 4 -26.88 -1.18 7.16
CA VAL A 4 -26.37 -0.90 8.50
C VAL A 4 -24.93 -0.39 8.47
N GLN A 5 -24.05 -1.06 7.70
CA GLN A 5 -22.65 -0.62 7.56
C GLN A 5 -22.56 0.77 6.93
N GLN A 6 -23.41 1.07 5.96
CA GLN A 6 -23.46 2.38 5.31
C GLN A 6 -23.86 3.49 6.30
N TRP A 7 -24.89 3.27 7.10
CA TRP A 7 -25.31 4.23 8.14
C TRP A 7 -24.23 4.43 9.20
N GLN A 8 -23.56 3.36 9.63
CA GLN A 8 -22.43 3.46 10.56
C GLN A 8 -21.28 4.29 9.99
N HIS A 9 -20.90 4.04 8.72
CA HIS A 9 -19.88 4.84 8.05
C HIS A 9 -20.28 6.31 7.95
N TYR A 10 -21.54 6.60 7.61
CA TYR A 10 -22.03 7.97 7.51
C TYR A 10 -21.97 8.70 8.86
N ALA A 11 -22.46 8.07 9.93
CA ALA A 11 -22.46 8.68 11.27
C ALA A 11 -21.04 9.00 11.74
N VAL A 12 -20.12 8.05 11.63
CA VAL A 12 -18.71 8.27 12.01
C VAL A 12 -18.06 9.36 11.16
N ALA A 13 -18.32 9.39 9.84
CA ALA A 13 -17.77 10.41 8.96
C ALA A 13 -18.28 11.83 9.30
N GLN A 14 -19.54 11.97 9.73
CA GLN A 14 -20.07 13.25 10.21
C GLN A 14 -19.37 13.71 11.48
N ASP A 15 -19.23 12.83 12.49
CA ASP A 15 -18.56 13.17 13.74
C ASP A 15 -17.09 13.61 13.52
N LEU A 16 -16.36 12.88 12.66
CA LEU A 16 -14.99 13.20 12.29
C LEU A 16 -14.88 14.54 11.56
N LEU A 17 -15.84 14.84 10.67
CA LEU A 17 -15.89 16.11 9.96
C LEU A 17 -16.13 17.28 10.93
N ASP A 18 -17.03 17.12 11.89
CA ASP A 18 -17.32 18.14 12.90
C ASP A 18 -16.12 18.39 13.83
N TRP A 19 -15.31 17.37 14.14
CA TRP A 19 -14.04 17.56 14.85
C TRP A 19 -13.03 18.33 14.01
N TYR A 20 -12.87 17.94 12.74
CA TYR A 20 -11.97 18.66 11.84
C TYR A 20 -12.40 20.11 11.62
N GLN A 21 -13.70 20.41 11.53
CA GLN A 21 -14.17 21.79 11.41
C GLN A 21 -13.88 22.65 12.66
N ARG A 22 -13.79 22.02 13.84
CA ARG A 22 -13.50 22.70 15.11
C ARG A 22 -12.01 22.92 15.35
N GLU A 23 -11.19 21.92 15.02
CA GLU A 23 -9.78 21.87 15.42
C GLU A 23 -8.79 21.94 14.22
N GLY A 24 -9.26 21.74 12.99
CA GLY A 24 -8.46 21.80 11.77
C GLY A 24 -7.33 20.77 11.76
N ASP A 25 -6.15 21.23 11.34
CA ASP A 25 -4.96 20.37 11.21
C ASP A 25 -4.44 19.86 12.56
N ASP A 26 -4.74 20.54 13.68
CA ASP A 26 -4.38 20.05 15.02
C ASP A 26 -5.07 18.73 15.36
N PHE A 27 -6.28 18.50 14.82
CA PHE A 27 -6.96 17.21 14.93
C PHE A 27 -6.23 16.14 14.10
N LEU A 28 -5.87 16.46 12.85
CA LEU A 28 -5.17 15.52 11.97
C LEU A 28 -3.78 15.16 12.51
N GLY A 29 -3.04 16.13 13.06
CA GLY A 29 -1.71 15.92 13.64
C GLY A 29 -1.68 15.02 14.87
N ARG A 30 -2.83 14.70 15.47
CA ARG A 30 -2.94 13.75 16.59
C ARG A 30 -3.30 12.33 16.15
N ILE A 31 -3.60 12.12 14.87
CA ILE A 31 -4.01 10.81 14.36
C ILE A 31 -2.78 9.96 14.06
N VAL A 32 -2.66 8.84 14.76
CA VAL A 32 -1.75 7.75 14.41
C VAL A 32 -2.57 6.60 13.81
N THR A 33 -2.22 6.18 12.60
CA THR A 33 -2.86 5.05 11.92
C THR A 33 -1.97 3.82 11.99
N LEU A 34 -2.58 2.63 12.03
CA LEU A 34 -1.91 1.34 11.96
C LEU A 34 -2.59 0.49 10.88
N ASP A 35 -1.81 -0.09 9.98
CA ASP A 35 -2.31 -0.98 8.93
C ASP A 35 -1.45 -2.24 8.77
N GLU A 36 -2.05 -3.31 8.27
CA GLU A 36 -1.37 -4.55 7.93
C GLU A 36 -1.35 -4.77 6.41
N THR A 37 -0.17 -4.78 5.83
CA THR A 37 0.00 -4.96 4.39
C THR A 37 0.86 -6.16 4.05
N TRP A 38 0.60 -6.76 2.89
CA TRP A 38 1.39 -7.86 2.38
C TRP A 38 2.39 -7.34 1.34
N ALA A 39 3.69 -7.41 1.67
CA ALA A 39 4.74 -7.17 0.71
C ALA A 39 5.25 -8.49 0.12
N ARG A 40 5.56 -8.47 -1.18
CA ARG A 40 6.22 -9.57 -1.86
C ARG A 40 7.58 -9.07 -2.30
N SER A 41 8.64 -9.85 -2.07
CA SER A 41 9.92 -9.55 -2.69
C SER A 41 9.74 -9.67 -4.20
N TYR A 42 9.87 -8.56 -4.90
CA TYR A 42 9.69 -8.54 -6.34
C TYR A 42 10.88 -7.91 -7.03
N GLU A 43 11.82 -8.77 -7.45
CA GLU A 43 12.64 -8.48 -8.61
C GLU A 43 11.87 -8.91 -9.86
N LEU A 44 11.02 -8.02 -10.35
CA LEU A 44 10.87 -7.96 -11.79
C LEU A 44 11.79 -6.86 -12.29
N TYR A 45 12.63 -7.21 -13.26
CA TYR A 45 12.93 -6.28 -14.34
C TYR A 45 11.62 -5.60 -14.72
N LEU A 46 11.46 -4.31 -14.37
CA LEU A 46 10.29 -3.53 -14.73
C LEU A 46 10.03 -3.77 -16.22
N LYS A 47 8.77 -3.91 -16.66
CA LYS A 47 8.47 -3.97 -18.10
C LYS A 47 9.16 -2.84 -18.87
N GLN A 48 9.34 -1.67 -18.22
CA GLN A 48 10.11 -0.54 -18.73
C GLN A 48 11.60 -0.88 -18.98
N GLN A 49 12.26 -1.66 -18.12
CA GLN A 49 13.63 -2.13 -18.35
C GLN A 49 13.73 -3.24 -19.40
N SER A 50 12.64 -3.98 -19.66
CA SER A 50 12.60 -5.00 -20.72
C SER A 50 12.28 -4.46 -22.12
N ASN A 51 12.05 -3.16 -22.25
CA ASN A 51 11.80 -2.52 -23.53
C ASN A 51 13.11 -2.29 -24.28
N GLU A 52 13.59 -3.35 -24.94
CA GLU A 52 14.68 -3.24 -25.90
C GLU A 52 14.14 -2.79 -27.26
N TRP A 53 14.57 -1.63 -27.76
CA TRP A 53 14.35 -1.24 -29.15
C TRP A 53 15.22 -2.14 -30.05
N LYS A 54 14.64 -2.75 -31.10
CA LYS A 54 15.39 -3.61 -32.03
C LYS A 54 15.09 -3.34 -33.49
N HIS A 55 16.04 -3.73 -34.34
CA HIS A 55 15.92 -3.68 -35.79
C HIS A 55 14.97 -4.75 -36.35
N PRO A 56 14.28 -4.47 -37.48
CA PRO A 56 13.51 -5.47 -38.23
C PRO A 56 14.46 -6.56 -38.74
N GLY A 57 14.40 -7.76 -38.15
CA GLY A 57 15.28 -8.89 -38.49
C GLY A 57 16.08 -9.45 -37.31
N SER A 58 16.06 -8.78 -36.15
CA SER A 58 16.65 -9.32 -34.93
C SER A 58 15.88 -10.54 -34.39
N PRO A 59 16.55 -11.52 -33.76
CA PRO A 59 15.88 -12.63 -33.08
C PRO A 59 14.97 -12.12 -31.96
N HIS A 60 13.84 -12.80 -31.77
CA HIS A 60 12.91 -12.41 -30.71
C HIS A 60 13.60 -12.49 -29.34
N PRO A 61 13.58 -11.43 -28.51
CA PRO A 61 14.16 -11.49 -27.17
C PRO A 61 13.50 -12.64 -26.40
N LYS A 62 14.32 -13.53 -25.86
CA LYS A 62 13.86 -14.57 -24.94
C LYS A 62 13.48 -13.87 -23.64
N LYS A 63 12.20 -13.55 -23.50
CA LYS A 63 11.64 -13.05 -22.23
C LYS A 63 11.81 -14.16 -21.20
N VAL A 64 12.90 -14.12 -20.44
CA VAL A 64 12.98 -14.84 -19.18
C VAL A 64 11.92 -14.20 -18.31
N ARG A 65 10.81 -14.90 -18.10
CA ARG A 65 9.83 -14.50 -17.09
C ARG A 65 10.42 -14.96 -15.77
N PRO A 66 10.95 -14.07 -14.91
CA PRO A 66 11.37 -14.50 -13.59
C PRO A 66 10.12 -15.08 -12.91
N THR A 67 10.24 -16.28 -12.36
CA THR A 67 9.19 -16.81 -11.49
C THR A 67 9.08 -15.85 -10.30
N GLN A 68 7.89 -15.30 -10.06
CA GLN A 68 7.63 -14.48 -8.88
C GLN A 68 8.13 -15.23 -7.65
N SER A 69 8.94 -14.57 -6.80
CA SER A 69 9.40 -15.21 -5.58
C SER A 69 8.18 -15.62 -4.73
N ASN A 70 8.20 -16.83 -4.18
CA ASN A 70 7.12 -17.32 -3.31
C ASN A 70 7.17 -16.66 -1.91
N VAL A 71 8.12 -15.75 -1.68
CA VAL A 71 8.30 -15.08 -0.39
C VAL A 71 7.31 -13.93 -0.29
N LYS A 72 6.37 -14.07 0.64
CA LYS A 72 5.33 -13.08 0.96
C LYS A 72 5.45 -12.74 2.44
N ALA A 73 5.90 -11.54 2.75
CA ALA A 73 6.01 -11.05 4.13
C ALA A 73 4.83 -10.15 4.46
N MET A 74 4.30 -10.28 5.67
CA MET A 74 3.29 -9.38 6.21
C MET A 74 4.01 -8.31 7.03
N PHE A 75 3.61 -7.07 6.82
CA PHE A 75 4.12 -5.90 7.51
C PHE A 75 2.98 -5.25 8.29
N ILE A 76 3.24 -4.95 9.55
CA ILE A 76 2.42 -4.05 10.35
C ILE A 76 3.10 -2.69 10.30
N VAL A 77 2.42 -1.65 9.84
CA VAL A 77 2.98 -0.30 9.69
C VAL A 77 2.11 0.70 10.44
N GLY A 78 2.72 1.41 11.39
CA GLY A 78 2.12 2.52 12.12
C GLY A 78 2.74 3.84 11.66
N TYR A 79 1.92 4.84 11.37
CA TYR A 79 2.37 6.14 10.87
C TYR A 79 1.43 7.26 11.30
N ASP A 80 1.97 8.47 11.41
CA ASP A 80 1.20 9.70 11.58
C ASP A 80 1.32 10.57 10.31
N ILE A 81 1.02 11.87 10.44
CA ILE A 81 1.10 12.83 9.33
C ILE A 81 2.54 13.10 8.88
N ASP A 82 3.52 12.90 9.75
CA ASP A 82 4.91 13.27 9.53
C ASP A 82 5.71 12.06 9.04
N GLU A 83 5.58 10.90 9.69
CA GLU A 83 6.41 9.74 9.37
C GLU A 83 5.85 8.38 9.82
N VAL A 84 6.58 7.33 9.42
CA VAL A 84 6.37 5.97 9.91
C VAL A 84 6.98 5.85 11.31
N ILE A 85 6.11 5.66 12.30
CA ILE A 85 6.49 5.50 13.71
C ILE A 85 6.90 4.05 14.00
N LEU A 86 6.22 3.08 13.37
CA LEU A 86 6.41 1.66 13.61
C LEU A 86 6.40 0.90 12.29
N HIS A 87 7.34 -0.03 12.13
CA HIS A 87 7.20 -1.09 11.14
C HIS A 87 7.64 -2.41 11.77
N HIS A 88 6.85 -3.45 11.59
CA HIS A 88 7.15 -4.79 12.08
C HIS A 88 6.89 -5.81 10.98
N THR A 89 7.88 -6.66 10.71
CA THR A 89 7.69 -7.82 9.83
C THR A 89 7.18 -8.99 10.65
N VAL A 90 6.00 -9.49 10.33
CA VAL A 90 5.42 -10.65 10.99
C VAL A 90 6.23 -11.91 10.62
N PRO A 91 6.75 -12.67 11.58
CA PRO A 91 7.52 -13.88 11.31
C PRO A 91 6.70 -14.90 10.50
N GLN A 92 7.31 -15.45 9.44
CA GLN A 92 6.72 -16.57 8.71
C GLN A 92 6.94 -17.86 9.51
N ARG A 93 5.88 -18.66 9.70
CA ARG A 93 5.94 -19.99 10.32
C ARG A 93 6.41 -21.05 9.34
#